data_AF-A0A2C9VJK0-F1
#
_entry.id   AF-A0A2C9VJK0-F1
#
_cell.length_a   1.000
_cell.length_b   1.000
_cell.length_c   1.000
_cell.angle_alpha   90.00
_cell.angle_beta   90.00
_cell.angle_gamma   90.00
#
_symmetry.space_group_name_H-M   'P 1'
#
loop_
_entity.id
_entity.type
_entity.pdbx_description
1 polymer ?
#
loop_
_entity_poly.entity_id
_entity_poly.type
_entity_poly.pdbx_seq_one_letter_code
_entity_poly.pdbx_strand_id
1 'polypeptide(L)'
;MRGKARRRPTESFNPQPTPDRRQFPFSTSVANTSRDSDASFASSRPSTIGVGRSSELYTDRAHQNSAIRSINTYLSSHSSLLSLKTHPISSAKEITEVLQFLLHQLDYPSTKLEDDLFIILKSLNCPFKVIKSTLRAPNTPHNWPSFLAVIHWLVQIAMYKEHLAANSRSHVENNGMLVYAFNSYLSYIRGDDDSVEALDREFMEKLERERDSVLESVKVLESNFNELSAKAEAMRKGPTEIERLEKERSVLEEDVKKFHAMISEFNQRIEGMEKLLEEKRKELDAKVEERKRIIEENEDLKKRVDEQSFNLRDAERMKRELQAVERDIGEAEAARNSWEEKMWDLDAAIGHKFKELEALSMECNQAARRLKLGNGFQYVLNAEGSTPAQVMGIDYKSTVKPGLESFADDIKKNSMAKLEELISLQQESSELTAKIEGKKNRIAALQSNIDEGRICNVILEEKQLD
;
A
#
# COMPACT_ATOMS: atom_id res chain seq x y z
N MET A 1 -20.21 -35.82 -49.32
CA MET A 1 -18.92 -36.44 -49.67
C MET A 1 -18.04 -36.57 -48.43
N ARG A 2 -17.18 -37.59 -48.45
CA ARG A 2 -16.39 -38.15 -47.33
C ARG A 2 -15.45 -37.16 -46.62
N GLY A 3 -15.49 -37.18 -45.28
CA GLY A 3 -14.41 -37.58 -44.37
C GLY A 3 -13.14 -36.71 -44.24
N LYS A 4 -12.79 -36.34 -43.00
CA LYS A 4 -11.64 -36.89 -42.24
C LYS A 4 -11.58 -36.31 -40.82
N ALA A 5 -11.56 -37.22 -39.84
CA ALA A 5 -11.33 -36.95 -38.42
C ALA A 5 -9.82 -36.96 -38.10
N ARG A 6 -9.40 -36.20 -37.08
CA ARG A 6 -8.12 -36.41 -36.36
C ARG A 6 -8.43 -36.67 -34.88
N ARG A 7 -7.87 -37.78 -34.40
CA ARG A 7 -8.08 -38.43 -33.09
C ARG A 7 -7.16 -37.82 -32.01
N ARG A 8 -7.66 -37.74 -30.78
CA ARG A 8 -6.87 -37.74 -29.53
C ARG A 8 -6.76 -39.19 -29.01
N PRO A 9 -5.71 -39.59 -28.29
CA PRO A 9 -5.61 -40.91 -27.69
C PRO A 9 -6.24 -40.92 -26.29
N THR A 10 -7.12 -41.89 -26.03
CA THR A 10 -7.55 -42.28 -24.69
C THR A 10 -7.24 -43.76 -24.53
N GLU A 11 -6.55 -44.08 -23.44
CA GLU A 11 -6.13 -45.42 -23.04
C GLU A 11 -7.35 -46.33 -22.79
N SER A 12 -7.30 -47.53 -23.35
CA SER A 12 -8.29 -48.59 -23.12
C SER A 12 -7.62 -49.75 -22.40
N PHE A 13 -7.97 -49.90 -21.12
CA PHE A 13 -7.80 -51.13 -20.36
C PHE A 13 -8.72 -52.22 -20.95
N ASN A 14 -8.15 -53.37 -21.30
CA ASN A 14 -8.86 -54.64 -21.28
C ASN A 14 -7.87 -55.77 -20.93
N PRO A 15 -8.20 -56.69 -20.01
CA PRO A 15 -7.29 -57.72 -19.53
C PRO A 15 -7.41 -59.02 -20.36
N GLN A 16 -6.30 -59.72 -20.56
CA GLN A 16 -6.27 -61.11 -21.03
C GLN A 16 -4.99 -61.83 -20.53
N PRO A 17 -4.95 -63.18 -20.55
CA PRO A 17 -4.80 -64.01 -19.38
C PRO A 17 -3.36 -64.49 -19.11
N THR A 18 -3.13 -64.94 -17.88
CA THR A 18 -1.89 -65.51 -17.36
C THR A 18 -1.48 -66.81 -18.07
N PRO A 19 -0.19 -67.00 -18.41
CA PRO A 19 0.40 -68.30 -18.57
C PRO A 19 0.98 -68.81 -17.24
N ASP A 20 0.59 -70.04 -16.91
CA ASP A 20 1.10 -70.86 -15.82
C ASP A 20 2.58 -71.23 -16.08
N ARG A 21 3.47 -70.95 -15.13
CA ARG A 21 4.83 -71.51 -15.12
C ARG A 21 5.30 -71.80 -13.71
N ARG A 22 5.15 -73.08 -13.37
CA ARG A 22 5.96 -73.82 -12.39
C ARG A 22 7.43 -73.40 -12.47
N GLN A 23 8.04 -73.04 -11.34
CA GLN A 23 9.26 -73.65 -10.79
C GLN A 23 9.74 -72.91 -9.53
N PHE A 24 10.23 -73.72 -8.60
CA PHE A 24 10.63 -73.47 -7.22
C PHE A 24 11.61 -72.30 -6.99
N PRO A 25 11.53 -71.63 -5.82
CA PRO A 25 12.68 -70.98 -5.20
C PRO A 25 13.04 -71.65 -3.86
N PHE A 26 14.31 -72.00 -3.73
CA PHE A 26 14.97 -72.14 -2.43
C PHE A 26 15.88 -70.91 -2.30
N SER A 27 15.51 -69.94 -1.47
CA SER A 27 16.49 -69.12 -0.75
C SER A 27 15.84 -68.29 0.34
N THR A 28 16.53 -68.35 1.47
CA THR A 28 16.55 -67.53 2.68
C THR A 28 16.40 -66.01 2.48
N SER A 29 15.60 -65.38 3.34
CA SER A 29 15.90 -64.05 3.88
C SER A 29 15.24 -63.87 5.25
N VAL A 30 15.97 -63.16 6.11
CA VAL A 30 15.71 -62.91 7.53
C VAL A 30 15.08 -61.52 7.70
N ALA A 31 14.13 -61.44 8.66
CA ALA A 31 13.65 -60.29 9.44
C ALA A 31 12.90 -59.14 8.74
N ASN A 32 11.64 -58.93 9.15
CA ASN A 32 11.34 -57.79 10.01
C ASN A 32 10.05 -57.95 10.84
N THR A 33 10.05 -57.20 11.93
CA THR A 33 9.21 -57.19 13.14
C THR A 33 7.74 -56.78 12.97
N SER A 34 6.83 -57.38 13.76
CA SER A 34 5.72 -56.65 14.41
C SER A 34 5.15 -57.42 15.62
N ARG A 35 5.13 -56.71 16.76
CA ARG A 35 4.27 -56.77 17.96
C ARG A 35 2.78 -57.09 17.64
N ASP A 36 1.90 -57.63 18.49
CA ASP A 36 1.80 -57.92 19.94
C ASP A 36 0.75 -59.06 20.12
N SER A 37 0.82 -59.83 21.21
CA SER A 37 -0.30 -60.09 22.17
C SER A 37 -0.12 -61.38 22.96
N ASP A 38 -0.03 -61.21 24.28
CA ASP A 38 -0.21 -62.24 25.30
C ASP A 38 -1.64 -62.79 25.30
N ALA A 39 -1.76 -64.13 25.27
CA ALA A 39 -2.85 -64.85 25.93
C ALA A 39 -2.43 -66.32 26.14
N SER A 40 -2.57 -66.76 27.38
CA SER A 40 -2.08 -68.03 27.91
C SER A 40 -2.90 -69.26 27.51
N PHE A 41 -2.20 -70.40 27.50
CA PHE A 41 -2.61 -71.73 27.98
C PHE A 41 -4.07 -72.18 27.71
N ALA A 42 -4.25 -73.03 26.71
CA ALA A 42 -4.64 -74.44 26.91
C ALA A 42 -4.79 -75.16 25.55
N SER A 43 -4.22 -76.37 25.49
CA SER A 43 -4.60 -77.44 24.56
C SER A 43 -4.43 -77.20 23.06
N SER A 44 -3.26 -77.58 22.54
CA SER A 44 -3.14 -78.46 21.36
C SER A 44 -1.71 -78.96 21.24
N ARG A 45 -1.46 -80.21 21.67
CA ARG A 45 -0.23 -80.94 21.36
C ARG A 45 -0.13 -81.12 19.84
N PRO A 46 0.98 -80.79 19.17
CA PRO A 46 1.34 -81.45 17.94
C PRO A 46 1.74 -82.87 18.30
N SER A 47 0.99 -83.84 17.79
CA SER A 47 1.25 -85.26 17.99
C SER A 47 2.68 -85.60 17.55
N THR A 48 3.44 -86.13 18.51
CA THR A 48 4.63 -86.95 18.30
C THR A 48 4.38 -87.86 17.11
N ILE A 49 5.14 -87.70 16.03
CA ILE A 49 5.22 -88.68 14.94
C ILE A 49 5.67 -90.00 15.58
N GLY A 50 4.69 -90.86 15.79
CA GLY A 50 4.86 -92.14 16.45
C GLY A 50 5.74 -93.03 15.60
N VAL A 51 6.75 -93.59 16.25
CA VAL A 51 7.68 -94.65 15.81
C VAL A 51 6.95 -95.98 15.43
N GLY A 52 5.63 -95.96 15.25
CA GLY A 52 4.78 -97.12 14.95
C GLY A 52 4.29 -97.25 13.50
N ARG A 53 4.57 -96.29 12.60
CA ARG A 53 4.07 -96.29 11.20
C ARG A 53 5.11 -96.62 10.13
N SER A 54 6.37 -96.82 10.50
CA SER A 54 7.49 -96.97 9.55
C SER A 54 7.42 -98.26 8.72
N SER A 55 6.86 -99.35 9.26
CA SER A 55 6.73 -100.63 8.53
C SER A 55 5.61 -100.63 7.47
N GLU A 56 4.60 -99.78 7.60
CA GLU A 56 3.44 -99.70 6.68
C GLU A 56 3.77 -98.97 5.37
N LEU A 57 4.82 -98.14 5.35
CA LEU A 57 5.23 -97.42 4.14
C LEU A 57 5.88 -98.34 3.10
N TYR A 58 6.55 -99.40 3.55
CA TYR A 58 7.24 -100.35 2.68
C TYR A 58 6.32 -101.45 2.12
N THR A 59 5.02 -101.46 2.46
CA THR A 59 4.05 -102.33 1.80
C THR A 59 3.55 -101.75 0.48
N ASP A 60 3.63 -100.42 0.29
CA ASP A 60 3.24 -99.78 -0.96
C ASP A 60 4.28 -99.99 -2.07
N ARG A 61 3.79 -100.33 -3.26
CA ARG A 61 4.61 -100.69 -4.42
C ARG A 61 5.39 -99.50 -4.98
N ALA A 62 4.79 -98.31 -4.99
CA ALA A 62 5.46 -97.11 -5.47
C ALA A 62 6.61 -96.71 -4.54
N HIS A 63 6.40 -96.79 -3.23
CA HIS A 63 7.45 -96.55 -2.23
C HIS A 63 8.59 -97.57 -2.33
N GLN A 64 8.29 -98.87 -2.47
CA GLN A 64 9.33 -99.90 -2.67
C GLN A 64 10.20 -99.59 -3.90
N ASN A 65 9.58 -99.24 -5.04
CA ASN A 65 10.32 -98.88 -6.26
C ASN A 65 11.18 -97.62 -6.07
N SER A 66 10.72 -96.65 -5.26
CA SER A 66 11.50 -95.45 -4.95
C SER A 66 12.70 -95.76 -4.06
N ALA A 67 12.51 -96.55 -3.00
CA ALA A 67 13.57 -97.00 -2.11
C ALA A 67 14.66 -97.77 -2.87
N ILE A 68 14.25 -98.64 -3.80
CA ILE A 68 15.20 -99.42 -4.63
C ILE A 68 15.98 -98.54 -5.58
N ARG A 69 15.35 -97.54 -6.20
CA ARG A 69 16.08 -96.55 -7.01
C ARG A 69 17.14 -95.86 -6.15
N SER A 70 16.78 -95.41 -4.95
CA SER A 70 17.74 -94.79 -4.02
C SER A 70 18.91 -95.73 -3.67
N ILE A 71 18.61 -96.99 -3.34
CA ILE A 71 19.62 -98.00 -3.02
C ILE A 71 20.54 -98.25 -4.22
N ASN A 72 19.98 -98.49 -5.40
CA ASN A 72 20.75 -98.79 -6.60
C ASN A 72 21.60 -97.59 -7.05
N THR A 73 21.09 -96.36 -6.90
CA THR A 73 21.88 -95.15 -7.15
C THR A 73 23.09 -95.09 -6.22
N TYR A 74 22.90 -95.36 -4.92
CA TYR A 74 24.00 -95.39 -3.97
C TYR A 74 25.02 -96.50 -4.30
N LEU A 75 24.55 -97.74 -4.51
CA LEU A 75 25.40 -98.86 -4.91
C LEU A 75 26.20 -98.60 -6.19
N SER A 76 25.59 -97.93 -7.18
CA SER A 76 26.26 -97.54 -8.43
C SER A 76 27.32 -96.45 -8.20
N SER A 77 27.05 -95.49 -7.31
CA SER A 77 28.01 -94.41 -7.00
C SER A 77 29.31 -94.93 -6.38
N HIS A 78 29.24 -96.07 -5.68
CA HIS A 78 30.39 -96.73 -5.07
C HIS A 78 30.96 -97.85 -5.96
N SER A 79 30.64 -97.85 -7.26
CA SER A 79 31.16 -98.79 -8.27
C SER A 79 30.94 -100.28 -7.92
N SER A 80 29.87 -100.61 -7.18
CA SER A 80 29.51 -102.00 -6.91
C SER A 80 28.70 -102.57 -8.10
N LEU A 81 28.94 -103.84 -8.44
CA LEU A 81 28.16 -104.57 -9.47
C LEU A 81 26.80 -105.06 -8.92
N LEU A 82 26.45 -104.67 -7.69
CA LEU A 82 25.27 -105.14 -6.97
C LEU A 82 24.06 -104.27 -7.30
N SER A 83 22.92 -104.91 -7.56
CA SER A 83 21.65 -104.20 -7.79
C SER A 83 20.48 -105.01 -7.27
N LEU A 84 19.58 -104.34 -6.56
CA LEU A 84 18.35 -104.96 -6.05
C LEU A 84 17.18 -104.73 -7.01
N LYS A 85 16.37 -105.77 -7.19
CA LYS A 85 15.13 -105.77 -7.97
C LYS A 85 13.97 -106.27 -7.11
N THR A 86 12.78 -105.74 -7.38
CA THR A 86 11.54 -106.18 -6.71
C THR A 86 10.70 -107.18 -7.50
N HIS A 87 10.82 -107.21 -8.82
CA HIS A 87 10.05 -108.11 -9.69
C HIS A 87 10.94 -108.67 -10.81
N PRO A 88 11.37 -109.95 -10.73
CA PRO A 88 11.30 -110.81 -9.54
C PRO A 88 12.13 -110.20 -8.38
N ILE A 89 11.81 -110.56 -7.12
CA ILE A 89 12.60 -110.14 -5.95
C ILE A 89 14.01 -110.72 -6.09
N SER A 90 15.03 -109.89 -5.87
CA SER A 90 16.44 -110.30 -5.87
C SER A 90 16.69 -111.54 -5.02
N SER A 91 17.71 -112.32 -5.40
CA SER A 91 18.00 -113.57 -4.70
C SER A 91 18.44 -113.30 -3.25
N ALA A 92 18.23 -114.26 -2.34
CA ALA A 92 18.68 -114.14 -0.95
C ALA A 92 20.20 -113.87 -0.86
N LYS A 93 20.97 -114.40 -1.82
CA LYS A 93 22.41 -114.17 -1.94
C LYS A 93 22.74 -112.71 -2.29
N GLU A 94 22.08 -112.15 -3.31
CA GLU A 94 22.25 -110.74 -3.69
C GLU A 94 21.89 -109.79 -2.53
N ILE A 95 20.81 -110.07 -1.81
CA ILE A 95 20.38 -109.26 -0.65
C ILE A 95 21.43 -109.31 0.47
N THR A 96 21.99 -110.50 0.72
CA THR A 96 23.04 -110.71 1.72
C THR A 96 24.33 -109.99 1.33
N GLU A 97 24.73 -110.05 0.06
CA GLU A 97 25.91 -109.35 -0.47
C GLU A 97 25.75 -107.83 -0.38
N VAL A 98 24.57 -107.28 -0.69
CA VAL A 98 24.27 -105.85 -0.53
C VAL A 98 24.34 -105.45 0.94
N LEU A 99 23.78 -106.25 1.85
CA LEU A 99 23.88 -105.97 3.28
C LEU A 99 25.33 -105.99 3.77
N GLN A 100 26.13 -106.99 3.37
CA GLN A 100 27.56 -107.06 3.72
C GLN A 100 28.33 -105.85 3.18
N PHE A 101 28.05 -105.44 1.94
CA PHE A 101 28.66 -104.26 1.33
C PHE A 101 28.34 -102.99 2.13
N LEU A 102 27.06 -102.77 2.47
CA LEU A 102 26.65 -101.58 3.24
C LEU A 102 27.26 -101.58 4.65
N LEU A 103 27.33 -102.73 5.30
CA LEU A 103 27.98 -102.86 6.60
C LEU A 103 29.49 -102.54 6.51
N HIS A 104 30.17 -102.94 5.43
CA HIS A 104 31.56 -102.56 5.21
C HIS A 104 31.74 -101.05 5.04
N GLN A 105 30.87 -100.38 4.26
CA GLN A 105 30.90 -98.91 4.11
C GLN A 105 30.66 -98.16 5.43
N LEU A 106 29.92 -98.78 6.35
CA LEU A 106 29.66 -98.25 7.68
C LEU A 106 30.75 -98.56 8.71
N ASP A 107 31.88 -99.17 8.31
CA ASP A 107 32.98 -99.64 9.18
C ASP A 107 32.59 -100.79 10.13
N TYR A 108 31.59 -101.60 9.77
CA TYR A 108 31.18 -102.80 10.50
C TYR A 108 31.38 -104.07 9.64
N PRO A 109 32.62 -104.47 9.28
CA PRO A 109 32.84 -105.67 8.48
C PRO A 109 32.34 -106.91 9.23
N SER A 110 31.37 -107.62 8.65
CA SER A 110 30.75 -108.81 9.24
C SER A 110 31.25 -110.08 8.54
N THR A 111 31.81 -111.03 9.30
CA THR A 111 32.20 -112.35 8.77
C THR A 111 31.07 -113.38 8.85
N LYS A 112 30.10 -113.20 9.79
CA LYS A 112 28.90 -114.02 9.92
C LYS A 112 27.66 -113.13 10.00
N LEU A 113 27.12 -112.76 8.83
CA LEU A 113 25.98 -111.84 8.74
C LEU A 113 24.78 -112.30 9.58
N GLU A 114 24.53 -113.61 9.71
CA GLU A 114 23.40 -114.13 10.48
C GLU A 114 23.44 -113.84 11.99
N ASP A 115 24.64 -113.74 12.56
CA ASP A 115 24.83 -113.44 13.97
C ASP A 115 25.10 -111.95 14.20
N ASP A 116 25.88 -111.33 13.32
CA ASP A 116 26.37 -109.96 13.47
C ASP A 116 25.32 -108.90 13.12
N LEU A 117 24.47 -109.16 12.11
CA LEU A 117 23.53 -108.16 11.59
C LEU A 117 22.60 -107.63 12.68
N PHE A 118 22.06 -108.49 13.54
CA PHE A 118 21.14 -108.07 14.60
C PHE A 118 21.83 -107.24 15.69
N ILE A 119 23.08 -107.55 16.00
CA ILE A 119 23.88 -106.80 16.98
C ILE A 119 24.16 -105.40 16.42
N ILE A 120 24.56 -105.31 15.14
CA ILE A 120 24.85 -104.05 14.47
C ILE A 120 23.57 -103.21 14.29
N LEU A 121 22.46 -103.81 13.86
CA LEU A 121 21.19 -103.08 13.76
C LEU A 121 20.73 -102.56 15.12
N LYS A 122 20.99 -103.29 16.21
CA LYS A 122 20.68 -102.83 17.57
C LYS A 122 21.62 -101.70 18.02
N SER A 123 22.93 -101.78 17.75
CA SER A 123 23.87 -100.71 18.11
C SER A 123 23.60 -99.42 17.33
N LEU A 124 23.18 -99.54 16.08
CA LEU A 124 22.76 -98.41 15.24
C LEU A 124 21.33 -97.92 15.53
N ASN A 125 20.63 -98.50 16.52
CA ASN A 125 19.24 -98.17 16.87
C ASN A 125 18.29 -98.23 15.67
N CYS A 126 18.35 -99.33 14.90
CA CYS A 126 17.50 -99.51 13.72
C CYS A 126 16.00 -99.46 14.08
N PRO A 127 15.21 -98.60 13.41
CA PRO A 127 13.79 -98.45 13.71
C PRO A 127 12.93 -99.59 13.14
N PHE A 128 13.49 -100.47 12.31
CA PHE A 128 12.78 -101.57 11.67
C PHE A 128 13.08 -102.91 12.36
N LYS A 129 12.02 -103.67 12.67
CA LYS A 129 12.14 -104.96 13.34
C LYS A 129 12.32 -106.08 12.31
N VAL A 130 13.40 -106.84 12.45
CA VAL A 130 13.64 -108.07 11.69
C VAL A 130 13.90 -109.20 12.69
N ILE A 131 13.51 -110.44 12.37
CA ILE A 131 13.67 -111.61 13.25
C ILE A 131 14.75 -112.52 12.67
N LYS A 132 15.53 -113.20 13.52
CA LYS A 132 16.62 -114.10 13.09
C LYS A 132 16.16 -115.19 12.12
N SER A 133 14.96 -115.73 12.30
CA SER A 133 14.38 -116.76 11.41
C SER A 133 14.06 -116.23 10.00
N THR A 134 13.78 -114.94 9.83
CA THR A 134 13.43 -114.35 8.52
C THR A 134 14.63 -114.09 7.62
N LEU A 135 15.85 -114.15 8.18
CA LEU A 135 17.10 -113.89 7.45
C LEU A 135 17.52 -115.03 6.52
N ARG A 136 17.06 -116.26 6.76
CA ARG A 136 17.30 -117.41 5.85
C ARG A 136 16.52 -117.30 4.53
N ALA A 137 15.44 -116.53 4.52
CA ALA A 137 14.58 -116.33 3.34
C ALA A 137 14.10 -114.87 3.24
N PRO A 138 15.02 -113.92 3.02
CA PRO A 138 14.72 -112.48 3.01
C PRO A 138 14.00 -112.04 1.73
N ASN A 139 14.03 -112.87 0.68
CA ASN A 139 13.39 -112.64 -0.61
C ASN A 139 11.92 -113.08 -0.68
N THR A 140 11.34 -113.59 0.41
CA THR A 140 9.92 -113.97 0.45
C THR A 140 9.02 -112.72 0.42
N PRO A 141 7.88 -112.72 -0.30
CA PRO A 141 7.03 -111.53 -0.44
C PRO A 141 6.58 -110.91 0.88
N HIS A 142 6.44 -111.70 1.95
CA HIS A 142 6.05 -111.23 3.28
C HIS A 142 7.22 -110.60 4.05
N ASN A 143 8.45 -111.09 3.90
CA ASN A 143 9.61 -110.57 4.62
C ASN A 143 10.33 -109.44 3.87
N TRP A 144 10.24 -109.43 2.54
CA TRP A 144 10.92 -108.47 1.67
C TRP A 144 10.69 -107.00 2.03
N PRO A 145 9.45 -106.53 2.34
CA PRO A 145 9.23 -105.16 2.79
C PRO A 145 10.09 -104.74 3.99
N SER A 146 10.27 -105.64 4.97
CA SER A 146 11.05 -105.36 6.18
C SER A 146 12.55 -105.32 5.87
N PHE A 147 13.05 -106.23 5.03
CA PHE A 147 14.45 -106.22 4.60
C PHE A 147 14.78 -105.03 3.71
N LEU A 148 13.88 -104.67 2.80
CA LEU A 148 14.03 -103.48 1.97
C LEU A 148 14.08 -102.21 2.82
N ALA A 149 13.26 -102.12 3.87
CA ALA A 149 13.27 -101.01 4.80
C ALA A 149 14.62 -100.89 5.54
N VAL A 150 15.16 -102.00 6.03
CA VAL A 150 16.49 -102.04 6.67
C VAL A 150 17.58 -101.64 5.70
N ILE A 151 17.61 -102.18 4.49
CA ILE A 151 18.64 -101.88 3.48
C ILE A 151 18.56 -100.41 3.08
N HIS A 152 17.36 -99.90 2.80
CA HIS A 152 17.18 -98.50 2.45
C HIS A 152 17.64 -97.59 3.58
N TRP A 153 17.31 -97.91 4.83
CA TRP A 153 17.76 -97.16 5.99
C TRP A 153 19.28 -97.19 6.18
N LEU A 154 19.93 -98.35 6.00
CA LEU A 154 21.39 -98.45 6.05
C LEU A 154 22.06 -97.60 4.96
N VAL A 155 21.48 -97.56 3.76
CA VAL A 155 21.94 -96.64 2.68
C VAL A 155 21.82 -95.19 3.12
N GLN A 156 20.70 -94.77 3.71
CA GLN A 156 20.52 -93.39 4.19
C GLN A 156 21.56 -93.02 5.26
N ILE A 157 21.91 -93.95 6.17
CA ILE A 157 22.97 -93.73 7.15
C ILE A 157 24.34 -93.59 6.46
N ALA A 158 24.63 -94.46 5.49
CA ALA A 158 25.92 -94.44 4.80
C ALA A 158 26.09 -93.13 4.02
N MET A 159 25.05 -92.68 3.31
CA MET A 159 25.02 -91.38 2.63
C MET A 159 25.21 -90.21 3.61
N TYR A 160 24.56 -90.26 4.79
CA TYR A 160 24.71 -89.22 5.80
C TYR A 160 26.13 -89.17 6.38
N LYS A 161 26.74 -90.32 6.67
CA LYS A 161 28.13 -90.43 7.13
C LYS A 161 29.11 -89.83 6.12
N GLU A 162 28.93 -90.13 4.83
CA GLU A 162 29.74 -89.55 3.74
C GLU A 162 29.60 -88.03 3.68
N HIS A 163 28.38 -87.51 3.76
CA HIS A 163 28.11 -86.07 3.79
C HIS A 163 28.74 -85.37 5.01
N LEU A 164 28.73 -86.01 6.18
CA LEU A 164 29.42 -85.48 7.36
C LEU A 164 30.93 -85.46 7.18
N ALA A 165 31.53 -86.52 6.61
CA ALA A 165 32.96 -86.58 6.37
C ALA A 165 33.43 -85.48 5.39
N ALA A 166 32.63 -85.19 4.36
CA ALA A 166 32.92 -84.12 3.40
C ALA A 166 32.85 -82.72 4.03
N ASN A 167 31.84 -82.46 4.86
CA ASN A 167 31.63 -81.13 5.46
C ASN A 167 32.47 -80.87 6.73
N SER A 168 32.79 -81.89 7.51
CA SER A 168 33.54 -81.75 8.77
C SER A 168 34.96 -81.19 8.54
N ARG A 169 35.63 -81.61 7.46
CA ARG A 169 36.97 -81.10 7.10
C ARG A 169 36.96 -79.59 6.86
N SER A 170 35.91 -79.07 6.22
CA SER A 170 35.78 -77.63 5.98
C SER A 170 35.73 -76.82 7.28
N HIS A 171 35.15 -77.34 8.36
CA HIS A 171 35.03 -76.59 9.61
C HIS A 171 36.36 -76.48 10.36
N VAL A 172 37.16 -77.54 10.34
CA VAL A 172 38.48 -77.56 11.00
C VAL A 172 39.51 -76.81 10.19
N GLU A 173 39.51 -76.97 8.86
CA GLU A 173 40.46 -76.30 7.95
C GLU A 173 40.24 -74.78 7.89
N ASN A 174 39.01 -74.30 8.15
CA ASN A 174 38.69 -72.87 8.18
C ASN A 174 39.17 -72.15 9.45
N ASN A 175 39.56 -72.87 10.50
CA ASN A 175 40.06 -72.27 11.73
C ASN A 175 41.57 -72.42 11.83
N GLY A 176 42.30 -71.38 11.41
CA GLY A 176 43.76 -71.37 11.40
C GLY A 176 44.40 -71.70 12.75
N MET A 177 43.74 -71.35 13.86
CA MET A 177 44.22 -71.69 15.21
C MET A 177 44.08 -73.18 15.52
N LEU A 178 42.99 -73.82 15.09
CA LEU A 178 42.80 -75.26 15.28
C LEU A 178 43.76 -76.07 14.42
N VAL A 179 44.02 -75.64 13.18
CA VAL A 179 45.00 -76.27 12.29
C VAL A 179 46.40 -76.17 12.89
N TYR A 180 46.79 -74.99 13.36
CA TYR A 180 48.06 -74.77 14.06
C TYR A 180 48.18 -75.65 15.31
N ALA A 181 47.17 -75.66 16.18
CA ALA A 181 47.19 -76.47 17.40
C ALA A 181 47.29 -77.98 17.11
N PHE A 182 46.56 -78.45 16.09
CA PHE A 182 46.60 -79.85 15.67
C PHE A 182 47.96 -80.26 15.11
N ASN A 183 48.54 -79.47 14.20
CA ASN A 183 49.83 -79.77 13.60
C ASN A 183 50.99 -79.66 14.60
N SER A 184 50.91 -78.69 15.52
CA SER A 184 51.87 -78.55 16.62
C SER A 184 51.82 -79.76 17.55
N TYR A 185 50.63 -80.23 17.91
CA TYR A 185 50.45 -81.41 18.75
C TYR A 185 50.94 -82.69 18.05
N LEU A 186 50.69 -82.86 16.75
CA LEU A 186 51.21 -83.99 15.98
C LEU A 186 52.74 -84.02 15.92
N SER A 187 53.37 -82.85 15.75
CA SER A 187 54.84 -82.72 15.72
C SER A 187 55.45 -82.99 17.11
N TYR A 188 54.78 -82.49 18.17
CA TYR A 188 55.14 -82.79 19.57
C TYR A 188 55.12 -84.30 19.89
N ILE A 189 54.06 -85.02 19.51
CA ILE A 189 53.98 -86.47 19.75
C ILE A 189 55.09 -87.24 19.01
N ARG A 190 55.54 -86.71 17.86
CA ARG A 190 56.62 -87.30 17.07
C ARG A 190 58.01 -86.93 17.60
N GLY A 191 58.11 -86.00 18.55
CA GLY A 191 59.38 -85.48 19.07
C GLY A 191 60.16 -84.64 18.04
N ASP A 192 59.44 -84.02 17.10
CA ASP A 192 60.03 -83.20 16.03
C ASP A 192 59.92 -81.71 16.40
N ASP A 193 60.81 -81.27 17.27
CA ASP A 193 60.82 -79.90 17.81
C ASP A 193 61.15 -78.86 16.72
N ASP A 194 61.97 -79.20 15.72
CA ASP A 194 62.31 -78.34 14.59
C ASP A 194 61.07 -77.98 13.76
N SER A 195 60.19 -78.96 13.53
CA SER A 195 58.91 -78.73 12.83
C SER A 195 57.95 -77.84 13.64
N VAL A 196 57.96 -77.92 14.98
CA VAL A 196 57.15 -77.04 15.83
C VAL A 196 57.64 -75.60 15.72
N GLU A 197 58.96 -75.36 15.81
CA GLU A 197 59.51 -74.00 15.70
C GLU A 197 59.24 -73.37 14.32
N ALA A 198 59.31 -74.17 13.26
CA ALA A 198 58.95 -73.73 11.90
C ALA A 198 57.47 -73.33 11.80
N LEU A 199 56.57 -74.16 12.36
CA LEU A 199 55.13 -73.88 12.41
C LEU A 199 54.79 -72.63 13.23
N ASP A 200 55.44 -72.45 14.38
CA ASP A 200 55.29 -71.26 15.23
C ASP A 200 55.66 -69.99 14.47
N ARG A 201 56.79 -70.03 13.75
CA ARG A 201 57.28 -68.89 12.97
C ARG A 201 56.33 -68.52 11.84
N GLU A 202 55.87 -69.51 11.07
CA GLU A 202 54.92 -69.29 9.97
C GLU A 202 53.59 -68.74 10.49
N PHE A 203 53.08 -69.31 11.58
CA PHE A 203 51.82 -68.88 12.18
C PHE A 203 51.91 -67.46 12.74
N MET A 204 53.01 -67.13 13.43
CA MET A 204 53.26 -65.77 13.90
C MET A 204 53.34 -64.79 12.74
N GLU A 205 54.11 -65.08 11.69
CA GLU A 205 54.21 -64.20 10.51
C GLU A 205 52.85 -64.00 9.83
N LYS A 206 52.00 -65.02 9.81
CA LYS A 206 50.61 -64.89 9.33
C LYS A 206 49.80 -63.93 10.20
N LEU A 207 49.84 -64.09 11.52
CA LEU A 207 49.14 -63.20 12.45
C LEU A 207 49.63 -61.75 12.36
N GLU A 208 50.93 -61.53 12.16
CA GLU A 208 51.48 -60.19 11.98
C GLU A 208 50.96 -59.53 10.71
N ARG A 209 50.95 -60.26 9.58
CA ARG A 209 50.39 -59.75 8.32
C ARG A 209 48.89 -59.44 8.44
N GLU A 210 48.13 -60.30 9.11
CA GLU A 210 46.69 -60.08 9.35
C GLU A 210 46.48 -58.83 10.23
N ARG A 211 47.26 -58.68 11.31
CA ARG A 211 47.22 -57.51 12.19
C ARG A 211 47.58 -56.22 11.44
N ASP A 212 48.63 -56.23 10.61
CA ASP A 212 49.03 -55.06 9.84
C ASP A 212 47.98 -54.70 8.77
N SER A 213 47.36 -55.69 8.13
CA SER A 213 46.25 -55.48 7.20
C SER A 213 45.03 -54.86 7.88
N VAL A 214 44.67 -55.36 9.08
CA VAL A 214 43.57 -54.80 9.87
C VAL A 214 43.90 -53.36 10.27
N LEU A 215 45.12 -53.10 10.76
CA LEU A 215 45.54 -51.75 11.14
C LEU A 215 45.45 -50.77 9.97
N GLU A 216 45.84 -51.18 8.76
CA GLU A 216 45.70 -50.34 7.57
C GLU A 216 44.22 -50.09 7.21
N SER A 217 43.36 -51.12 7.31
CA SER A 217 41.92 -50.95 7.10
C SER A 217 41.31 -49.97 8.10
N VAL A 218 41.75 -50.01 9.37
CA VAL A 218 41.31 -49.10 10.43
C VAL A 218 41.72 -47.66 10.11
N LYS A 219 42.97 -47.41 9.72
CA LYS A 219 43.42 -46.07 9.33
C LYS A 219 42.62 -45.50 8.16
N VAL A 220 42.35 -46.31 7.13
CA VAL A 220 41.52 -45.89 6.00
C VAL A 220 40.11 -45.54 6.46
N LEU A 221 39.52 -46.36 7.33
CA LEU A 221 38.18 -46.12 7.86
C LEU A 221 38.11 -44.87 8.74
N GLU A 222 39.13 -44.63 9.58
CA GLU A 222 39.27 -43.41 10.39
C GLU A 222 39.40 -42.16 9.51
N SER A 223 40.20 -42.21 8.44
CA SER A 223 40.31 -41.11 7.47
C SER A 223 38.97 -40.81 6.82
N ASN A 224 38.26 -41.85 6.35
CA ASN A 224 36.93 -41.70 5.75
C ASN A 224 35.91 -41.13 6.75
N PHE A 225 35.95 -41.60 8.01
CA PHE A 225 35.11 -41.07 9.07
C PHE A 225 35.36 -39.59 9.31
N ASN A 226 36.62 -39.17 9.39
CA ASN A 226 36.99 -37.76 9.57
C ASN A 226 36.53 -36.89 8.39
N GLU A 227 36.70 -37.35 7.16
CA GLU A 227 36.23 -36.63 5.97
C GLU A 227 34.69 -36.49 5.96
N LEU A 228 33.98 -37.59 6.23
CA LEU A 228 32.51 -37.58 6.29
C LEU A 228 32.00 -36.71 7.44
N SER A 229 32.64 -36.77 8.60
CA SER A 229 32.30 -35.92 9.75
C SER A 229 32.56 -34.44 9.44
N ALA A 230 33.66 -34.10 8.76
CA ALA A 230 33.94 -32.73 8.34
C ALA A 230 32.90 -32.23 7.32
N LYS A 231 32.51 -33.07 6.35
CA LYS A 231 31.42 -32.76 5.40
C LYS A 231 30.09 -32.57 6.13
N ALA A 232 29.76 -33.40 7.11
CA ALA A 232 28.55 -33.28 7.91
C ALA A 232 28.52 -31.99 8.73
N GLU A 233 29.63 -31.63 9.39
CA GLU A 233 29.77 -30.37 10.12
C GLU A 233 29.69 -29.15 9.18
N ALA A 234 30.28 -29.23 7.99
CA ALA A 234 30.17 -28.17 6.98
C ALA A 234 28.72 -28.00 6.49
N MET A 235 27.99 -29.09 6.28
CA MET A 235 26.56 -29.05 5.96
C MET A 235 25.71 -28.51 7.12
N ARG A 236 26.10 -28.76 8.38
CA ARG A 236 25.40 -28.21 9.56
C ARG A 236 25.69 -26.73 9.80
N LYS A 237 26.90 -26.26 9.52
CA LYS A 237 27.33 -24.87 9.75
C LYS A 237 27.09 -23.94 8.57
N GLY A 238 26.97 -24.47 7.35
CA GLY A 238 26.57 -23.69 6.19
C GLY A 238 25.14 -23.19 6.36
N PRO A 239 24.80 -21.99 5.85
CA PRO A 239 23.42 -21.53 5.85
C PRO A 239 22.59 -22.58 5.13
N THR A 240 21.68 -23.22 5.85
CA THR A 240 20.83 -24.24 5.26
C THR A 240 20.10 -23.64 4.08
N GLU A 241 19.92 -24.41 3.01
CA GLU A 241 19.10 -23.97 1.86
C GLU A 241 17.73 -23.44 2.32
N ILE A 242 17.23 -23.95 3.44
CA ILE A 242 16.06 -23.46 4.17
C ILE A 242 16.21 -21.99 4.59
N GLU A 243 17.29 -21.59 5.25
CA GLU A 243 17.51 -20.20 5.68
C GLU A 243 17.63 -19.24 4.49
N ARG A 244 18.27 -19.69 3.41
CA ARG A 244 18.36 -18.93 2.15
C ARG A 244 16.97 -18.72 1.56
N LEU A 245 16.17 -19.78 1.48
CA LEU A 245 14.80 -19.76 0.97
C LEU A 245 13.85 -18.98 1.89
N GLU A 246 14.04 -19.01 3.21
CA GLU A 246 13.27 -18.21 4.16
C GLU A 246 13.54 -16.71 4.00
N LYS A 247 14.81 -16.34 3.78
CA LYS A 247 15.16 -14.95 3.47
C LYS A 247 14.56 -14.51 2.14
N GLU A 248 14.64 -15.35 1.11
CA GLU A 248 14.04 -15.08 -0.21
C GLU A 248 12.51 -14.94 -0.10
N ARG A 249 11.86 -15.85 0.63
CA ARG A 249 10.43 -15.77 0.95
C ARG A 249 10.08 -14.48 1.67
N SER A 250 10.85 -14.07 2.68
CA SER A 250 10.60 -12.82 3.42
C SER A 250 10.63 -11.60 2.51
N VAL A 251 11.63 -11.53 1.61
CA VAL A 251 11.72 -10.44 0.62
C VAL A 251 10.53 -10.43 -0.33
N LEU A 252 10.13 -11.60 -0.83
CA LEU A 252 8.97 -11.72 -1.70
C LEU A 252 7.66 -11.36 -0.97
N GLU A 253 7.50 -11.73 0.30
CA GLU A 253 6.35 -11.34 1.11
C GLU A 253 6.27 -9.81 1.33
N GLU A 254 7.41 -9.15 1.53
CA GLU A 254 7.47 -7.68 1.60
C GLU A 254 7.07 -7.04 0.27
N ASP A 255 7.54 -7.58 -0.85
CA ASP A 255 7.18 -7.06 -2.18
C ASP A 255 5.71 -7.29 -2.51
N VAL A 256 5.13 -8.44 -2.14
CA VAL A 256 3.69 -8.69 -2.25
C VAL A 256 2.89 -7.66 -1.46
N LYS A 257 3.33 -7.29 -0.25
CA LYS A 257 2.67 -6.23 0.54
C LYS A 257 2.76 -4.87 -0.15
N LYS A 258 3.91 -4.52 -0.72
CA LYS A 258 4.08 -3.27 -1.50
C LYS A 258 3.16 -3.23 -2.73
N PHE A 259 3.05 -4.34 -3.46
CA PHE A 259 2.15 -4.42 -4.62
C PHE A 259 0.68 -4.28 -4.21
N HIS A 260 0.26 -4.92 -3.11
CA HIS A 260 -1.10 -4.74 -2.60
C HIS A 260 -1.39 -3.30 -2.19
N ALA A 261 -0.44 -2.61 -1.55
CA ALA A 261 -0.59 -1.19 -1.21
C ALA A 261 -0.75 -0.32 -2.46
N MET A 262 0.11 -0.52 -3.47
CA MET A 262 0.03 0.20 -4.74
C MET A 262 -1.29 -0.06 -5.49
N ILE A 263 -1.75 -1.31 -5.53
CA ILE A 263 -3.04 -1.66 -6.12
C ILE A 263 -4.18 -0.96 -5.37
N SER A 264 -4.14 -0.90 -4.04
CA SER A 264 -5.13 -0.19 -3.24
C SER A 264 -5.15 1.31 -3.56
N GLU A 265 -3.99 1.95 -3.69
CA GLU A 265 -3.90 3.37 -4.07
C GLU A 265 -4.46 3.61 -5.48
N PHE A 266 -4.14 2.75 -6.43
CA PHE A 266 -4.68 2.84 -7.79
C PHE A 266 -6.19 2.63 -7.81
N ASN A 267 -6.73 1.67 -7.06
CA ASN A 267 -8.17 1.47 -6.96
C ASN A 267 -8.88 2.68 -6.36
N GLN A 268 -8.33 3.30 -5.32
CA GLN A 268 -8.87 4.54 -4.76
C GLN A 268 -8.84 5.69 -5.78
N ARG A 269 -7.76 5.81 -6.56
CA ARG A 269 -7.65 6.82 -7.63
C ARG A 269 -8.64 6.56 -8.75
N ILE A 270 -8.84 5.31 -9.14
CA ILE A 270 -9.84 4.91 -10.15
C ILE A 270 -11.23 5.30 -9.65
N GLU A 271 -11.61 4.93 -8.42
CA GLU A 271 -12.91 5.27 -7.85
C GLU A 271 -13.12 6.80 -7.77
N GLY A 272 -12.08 7.56 -7.39
CA GLY A 272 -12.12 9.02 -7.38
C GLY A 272 -12.32 9.62 -8.78
N MET A 273 -11.62 9.09 -9.79
CA MET A 273 -11.77 9.52 -11.19
C MET A 273 -13.14 9.14 -11.75
N GLU A 274 -13.68 7.97 -11.41
CA GLU A 274 -15.02 7.54 -11.81
C GLU A 274 -16.09 8.46 -11.22
N LYS A 275 -15.99 8.85 -9.94
CA LYS A 275 -16.89 9.84 -9.32
C LYS A 275 -16.82 11.19 -10.03
N LEU A 276 -15.63 11.69 -10.31
CA LEU A 276 -15.44 12.96 -11.02
C LEU A 276 -16.01 12.90 -12.44
N LEU A 277 -15.84 11.78 -13.13
CA LEU A 277 -16.38 11.57 -14.47
C LEU A 277 -17.92 11.57 -14.42
N GLU A 278 -18.52 10.90 -13.43
CA GLU A 278 -19.96 10.91 -13.23
C GLU A 278 -20.51 12.32 -12.93
N GLU A 279 -19.84 13.09 -12.07
CA GLU A 279 -20.18 14.49 -11.82
C GLU A 279 -20.12 15.35 -13.09
N LYS A 280 -19.04 15.20 -13.88
CA LYS A 280 -18.88 15.91 -15.16
C LYS A 280 -19.93 15.50 -16.19
N ARG A 281 -20.35 14.24 -16.18
CA ARG A 281 -21.40 13.73 -17.06
C ARG A 281 -22.75 14.36 -16.70
N LYS A 282 -23.09 14.44 -15.41
CA LYS A 282 -24.28 15.16 -14.93
C LYS A 282 -24.25 16.65 -15.24
N GLU A 283 -23.10 17.30 -15.09
CA GLU A 283 -22.91 18.72 -15.45
C GLU A 283 -23.12 18.93 -16.95
N LEU A 284 -22.56 18.05 -17.79
CA LEU A 284 -22.74 18.08 -19.23
C LEU A 284 -24.21 17.93 -19.62
N ASP A 285 -24.91 16.94 -19.04
CA ASP A 285 -26.33 16.71 -19.30
C ASP A 285 -27.17 17.94 -18.93
N ALA A 286 -26.90 18.57 -17.77
CA ALA A 286 -27.56 19.81 -17.38
C ALA A 286 -27.29 20.96 -18.36
N LYS A 287 -26.05 21.10 -18.86
CA LYS A 287 -25.70 22.12 -19.86
C LYS A 287 -26.34 21.83 -21.22
N VAL A 288 -26.51 20.58 -21.60
CA VAL A 288 -27.21 20.17 -22.82
C VAL A 288 -28.69 20.53 -22.74
N GLU A 289 -29.35 20.26 -21.61
CA GLU A 289 -30.75 20.64 -21.40
C GLU A 289 -30.95 22.15 -21.35
N GLU A 290 -30.04 22.90 -20.70
CA GLU A 290 -30.07 24.36 -20.73
C GLU A 290 -29.90 24.91 -22.15
N ARG A 291 -28.97 24.34 -22.94
CA ARG A 291 -28.79 24.72 -24.35
C ARG A 291 -30.05 24.47 -25.16
N LYS A 292 -30.76 23.35 -24.93
CA LYS A 292 -32.04 23.08 -25.61
C LYS A 292 -33.08 24.15 -25.26
N ARG A 293 -33.24 24.50 -23.99
CA ARG A 293 -34.16 25.58 -23.56
C ARG A 293 -33.83 26.92 -24.21
N ILE A 294 -32.55 27.29 -24.26
CA ILE A 294 -32.10 28.53 -24.90
C ILE A 294 -32.39 28.52 -26.41
N ILE A 295 -32.28 27.36 -27.08
CA ILE A 295 -32.64 27.23 -28.50
C ILE A 295 -34.14 27.42 -28.68
N GLU A 296 -34.97 26.75 -27.86
CA GLU A 296 -36.43 26.91 -27.89
C GLU A 296 -36.85 28.36 -27.64
N GLU A 297 -36.28 29.01 -26.62
CA GLU A 297 -36.56 30.42 -26.31
C GLU A 297 -36.11 31.36 -27.45
N ASN A 298 -34.95 31.10 -28.07
CA ASN A 298 -34.50 31.87 -29.23
C ASN A 298 -35.41 31.66 -30.44
N GLU A 299 -35.89 30.45 -30.69
CA GLU A 299 -36.85 30.18 -31.75
C GLU A 299 -38.17 30.91 -31.51
N ASP A 300 -38.67 30.92 -30.27
CA ASP A 300 -39.89 31.64 -29.91
C ASP A 300 -39.71 33.16 -29.93
N LEU A 301 -38.56 33.68 -29.51
CA LEU A 301 -38.19 35.08 -29.70
C LEU A 301 -38.13 35.43 -31.18
N LYS A 302 -37.52 34.58 -32.00
CA LYS A 302 -37.43 34.79 -33.45
C LYS A 302 -38.82 34.80 -34.09
N LYS A 303 -39.72 33.87 -33.72
CA LYS A 303 -41.12 33.91 -34.16
C LYS A 303 -41.80 35.21 -33.76
N ARG A 304 -41.65 35.66 -32.51
CA ARG A 304 -42.22 36.94 -32.05
C ARG A 304 -41.66 38.13 -32.82
N VAL A 305 -40.37 38.13 -33.16
CA VAL A 305 -39.73 39.18 -33.96
C VAL A 305 -40.20 39.12 -35.42
N ASP A 306 -40.36 37.92 -36.01
CA ASP A 306 -40.86 37.75 -37.38
C ASP A 306 -42.36 38.14 -37.47
N GLU A 307 -43.16 37.87 -36.43
CA GLU A 307 -44.55 38.31 -36.26
C GLU A 307 -44.66 39.83 -36.08
N GLN A 308 -43.65 40.44 -35.43
CA GLN A 308 -43.43 41.87 -35.47
C GLN A 308 -42.95 42.25 -36.88
N SER A 309 -43.89 42.26 -37.84
CA SER A 309 -43.64 42.86 -39.14
C SER A 309 -43.24 44.31 -38.90
N PHE A 310 -41.94 44.57 -39.03
CA PHE A 310 -41.37 45.90 -39.04
C PHE A 310 -42.11 46.65 -40.15
N ASN A 311 -43.01 47.53 -39.78
CA ASN A 311 -43.61 48.43 -40.72
C ASN A 311 -42.49 49.39 -41.11
N LEU A 312 -41.76 49.13 -42.20
CA LEU A 312 -40.71 50.01 -42.74
C LEU A 312 -41.16 51.48 -42.72
N ARG A 313 -42.46 51.69 -42.93
CA ARG A 313 -43.14 52.97 -42.85
C ARG A 313 -43.09 53.61 -41.45
N ASP A 314 -43.24 52.84 -40.39
CA ASP A 314 -43.15 53.32 -39.00
C ASP A 314 -41.70 53.58 -38.59
N ALA A 315 -40.74 52.75 -39.03
CA ALA A 315 -39.31 53.01 -38.80
C ALA A 315 -38.84 54.29 -39.52
N GLU A 316 -39.26 54.49 -40.77
CA GLU A 316 -39.00 55.73 -41.49
C GLU A 316 -39.74 56.94 -40.89
N ARG A 317 -40.96 56.74 -40.37
CA ARG A 317 -41.71 57.78 -39.65
C ARG A 317 -40.98 58.20 -38.39
N MET A 318 -40.55 57.26 -37.55
CA MET A 318 -39.75 57.57 -36.36
C MET A 318 -38.44 58.27 -36.72
N LYS A 319 -37.78 57.89 -37.83
CA LYS A 319 -36.57 58.58 -38.27
C LYS A 319 -36.83 60.03 -38.67
N ARG A 320 -37.93 60.31 -39.37
CA ARG A 320 -38.34 61.69 -39.72
C ARG A 320 -38.73 62.50 -38.48
N GLU A 321 -39.44 61.88 -37.55
CA GLU A 321 -39.84 62.51 -36.28
C GLU A 321 -38.60 62.80 -35.41
N LEU A 322 -37.62 61.88 -35.32
CA LEU A 322 -36.35 62.10 -34.62
C LEU A 322 -35.57 63.28 -35.22
N GLN A 323 -35.42 63.31 -36.55
CA GLN A 323 -34.77 64.43 -37.25
C GLN A 323 -35.52 65.76 -37.09
N ALA A 324 -36.84 65.73 -36.88
CA ALA A 324 -37.61 66.93 -36.56
C ALA A 324 -37.32 67.41 -35.14
N VAL A 325 -37.34 66.51 -34.17
CA VAL A 325 -37.00 66.83 -32.78
C VAL A 325 -35.56 67.33 -32.66
N GLU A 326 -34.59 66.74 -33.36
CA GLU A 326 -33.20 67.22 -33.37
C GLU A 326 -33.08 68.66 -33.92
N ARG A 327 -33.84 69.01 -34.96
CA ARG A 327 -33.90 70.39 -35.48
C ARG A 327 -34.54 71.34 -34.46
N ASP A 328 -35.66 70.95 -33.87
CA ASP A 328 -36.38 71.78 -32.90
C ASP A 328 -35.51 72.02 -31.64
N ILE A 329 -34.72 71.02 -31.22
CA ILE A 329 -33.71 71.17 -30.15
C ILE A 329 -32.65 72.19 -30.57
N GLY A 330 -32.09 72.08 -31.78
CA GLY A 330 -31.09 73.03 -32.27
C GLY A 330 -31.62 74.47 -32.37
N GLU A 331 -32.86 74.65 -32.80
CA GLU A 331 -33.53 75.96 -32.83
C GLU A 331 -33.77 76.52 -31.42
N ALA A 332 -34.20 75.67 -30.48
CA ALA A 332 -34.40 76.05 -29.08
C ALA A 332 -33.08 76.41 -28.39
N GLU A 333 -31.99 75.67 -28.65
CA GLU A 333 -30.66 75.97 -28.14
C GLU A 333 -30.11 77.30 -28.71
N ALA A 334 -30.28 77.55 -30.00
CA ALA A 334 -29.90 78.81 -30.63
C ALA A 334 -30.70 80.00 -30.05
N ALA A 335 -32.01 79.82 -29.87
CA ALA A 335 -32.86 80.82 -29.24
C ALA A 335 -32.42 81.10 -27.80
N ARG A 336 -32.14 80.05 -27.01
CA ARG A 336 -31.61 80.19 -25.64
C ARG A 336 -30.31 80.99 -25.62
N ASN A 337 -29.33 80.63 -26.47
CA ASN A 337 -28.05 81.33 -26.52
C ASN A 337 -28.22 82.82 -26.86
N SER A 338 -29.16 83.16 -27.76
CA SER A 338 -29.47 84.57 -28.08
C SER A 338 -30.10 85.34 -26.91
N TRP A 339 -30.87 84.67 -26.06
CA TRP A 339 -31.45 85.28 -24.85
C TRP A 339 -30.42 85.40 -23.74
N GLU A 340 -29.51 84.42 -23.61
CA GLU A 340 -28.37 84.51 -22.69
C GLU A 340 -27.45 85.69 -23.06
N GLU A 341 -27.15 85.90 -24.34
CA GLU A 341 -26.36 87.07 -24.80
C GLU A 341 -27.05 88.40 -24.43
N LYS A 342 -28.37 88.52 -24.67
CA LYS A 342 -29.14 89.70 -24.25
C LYS A 342 -29.14 89.89 -22.73
N MET A 343 -29.17 88.81 -21.96
CA MET A 343 -29.11 88.87 -20.50
C MET A 343 -27.75 89.37 -20.03
N TRP A 344 -26.66 88.87 -20.62
CA TRP A 344 -25.30 89.37 -20.35
C TRP A 344 -25.15 90.87 -20.66
N ASP A 345 -25.69 91.34 -21.79
CA ASP A 345 -25.68 92.77 -22.14
C ASP A 345 -26.47 93.62 -21.13
N LEU A 346 -27.65 93.15 -20.71
CA LEU A 346 -28.48 93.83 -19.71
C LEU A 346 -27.80 93.85 -18.34
N ASP A 347 -27.22 92.74 -17.90
CA ASP A 347 -26.48 92.67 -16.62
C ASP A 347 -25.26 93.58 -16.63
N ALA A 348 -24.53 93.67 -17.76
CA ALA A 348 -23.43 94.61 -17.92
C ALA A 348 -23.92 96.08 -17.83
N ALA A 349 -25.04 96.41 -18.46
CA ALA A 349 -25.65 97.73 -18.40
C ALA A 349 -26.14 98.09 -16.99
N ILE A 350 -26.80 97.15 -16.28
CA ILE A 350 -27.21 97.32 -14.89
C ILE A 350 -25.98 97.50 -14.00
N GLY A 351 -24.94 96.70 -14.18
CA GLY A 351 -23.68 96.82 -13.44
C GLY A 351 -23.00 98.18 -13.64
N HIS A 352 -23.01 98.72 -14.86
CA HIS A 352 -22.50 100.08 -15.12
C HIS A 352 -23.33 101.15 -14.41
N LYS A 353 -24.67 101.07 -14.49
CA LYS A 353 -25.57 102.01 -13.81
C LYS A 353 -25.48 101.93 -12.29
N PHE A 354 -25.27 100.74 -11.73
CA PHE A 354 -25.07 100.56 -10.30
C PHE A 354 -23.77 101.22 -9.82
N LYS A 355 -22.67 101.11 -10.59
CA LYS A 355 -21.42 101.83 -10.29
C LYS A 355 -21.57 103.36 -10.35
N GLU A 356 -22.31 103.88 -11.33
CA GLU A 356 -22.65 105.31 -11.38
C GLU A 356 -23.44 105.74 -10.13
N LEU A 357 -24.42 104.93 -9.71
CA LEU A 357 -25.23 105.17 -8.52
C LEU A 357 -24.38 105.13 -7.24
N GLU A 358 -23.41 104.23 -7.14
CA GLU A 358 -22.48 104.11 -6.02
C GLU A 358 -21.61 105.36 -5.90
N ALA A 359 -21.10 105.88 -7.01
CA ALA A 359 -20.37 107.15 -7.04
C ALA A 359 -21.24 108.31 -6.50
N LEU A 360 -22.47 108.46 -7.00
CA LEU A 360 -23.40 109.50 -6.56
C LEU A 360 -23.82 109.36 -5.09
N SER A 361 -24.02 108.12 -4.62
CA SER A 361 -24.30 107.80 -3.22
C SER A 361 -23.13 108.20 -2.31
N MET A 362 -21.89 107.91 -2.71
CA MET A 362 -20.69 108.34 -1.99
C MET A 362 -20.58 109.87 -1.93
N GLU A 363 -20.85 110.57 -3.03
CA GLU A 363 -20.86 112.04 -3.08
C GLU A 363 -21.93 112.63 -2.14
N CYS A 364 -23.16 112.11 -2.20
CA CYS A 364 -24.25 112.52 -1.33
C CYS A 364 -23.92 112.28 0.15
N ASN A 365 -23.38 111.09 0.48
CA ASN A 365 -22.98 110.74 1.83
C ASN A 365 -21.84 111.62 2.34
N GLN A 366 -20.89 111.98 1.47
CA GLN A 366 -19.82 112.92 1.81
C GLN A 366 -20.36 114.33 2.06
N ALA A 367 -21.32 114.79 1.25
CA ALA A 367 -22.01 116.07 1.48
C ALA A 367 -22.79 116.07 2.80
N ALA A 368 -23.52 114.99 3.11
CA ALA A 368 -24.24 114.84 4.38
C ALA A 368 -23.31 114.91 5.59
N ARG A 369 -22.13 114.25 5.50
CA ARG A 369 -21.08 114.36 6.54
C ARG A 369 -20.53 115.78 6.69
N ARG A 370 -20.29 116.51 5.59
CA ARG A 370 -19.85 117.93 5.64
C ARG A 370 -20.87 118.83 6.32
N LEU A 371 -22.16 118.57 6.10
CA LEU A 371 -23.26 119.31 6.71
C LEU A 371 -23.55 118.91 8.17
N LYS A 372 -22.82 117.91 8.73
CA LYS A 372 -23.04 117.34 10.07
C LYS A 372 -24.50 116.91 10.30
N LEU A 373 -25.18 116.49 9.24
CA LEU A 373 -26.47 115.80 9.34
C LEU A 373 -26.19 114.46 10.02
N GLY A 374 -26.91 114.13 11.10
CA GLY A 374 -26.67 112.91 11.87
C GLY A 374 -26.71 111.63 11.03
N ASN A 375 -26.32 110.50 11.62
CA ASN A 375 -26.17 109.20 10.94
C ASN A 375 -27.46 108.61 10.30
N GLY A 376 -28.60 109.31 10.35
CA GLY A 376 -29.87 108.88 9.75
C GLY A 376 -30.02 109.17 8.25
N PHE A 377 -29.08 109.87 7.62
CA PHE A 377 -29.16 110.30 6.21
C PHE A 377 -28.05 109.70 5.33
N GLN A 378 -27.83 108.39 5.43
CA GLN A 378 -26.78 107.69 4.68
C GLN A 378 -27.36 106.74 3.63
N TYR A 379 -27.15 107.02 2.34
CA TYR A 379 -27.49 106.08 1.27
C TYR A 379 -26.63 104.81 1.38
N VAL A 380 -27.27 103.65 1.40
CA VAL A 380 -26.63 102.33 1.43
C VAL A 380 -27.22 101.52 0.28
N LEU A 381 -26.48 101.37 -0.81
CA LEU A 381 -27.05 100.76 -2.00
C LEU A 381 -27.22 99.24 -1.84
N ASN A 382 -28.32 98.71 -2.39
CA ASN A 382 -28.58 97.27 -2.48
C ASN A 382 -28.77 96.85 -3.94
N ALA A 383 -27.88 95.99 -4.44
CA ALA A 383 -27.91 95.49 -5.82
C ALA A 383 -29.10 94.56 -6.11
N GLU A 384 -29.71 93.95 -5.09
CA GLU A 384 -30.84 93.04 -5.23
C GLU A 384 -32.21 93.72 -5.05
N GLY A 385 -32.24 95.06 -4.95
CA GLY A 385 -33.47 95.81 -4.78
C GLY A 385 -34.34 95.82 -6.04
N SER A 386 -35.61 95.43 -5.94
CA SER A 386 -36.56 95.51 -7.07
C SER A 386 -37.30 96.85 -7.17
N THR A 387 -37.13 97.73 -6.18
CA THR A 387 -37.76 99.06 -6.13
C THR A 387 -36.72 100.15 -5.88
N PRO A 388 -36.90 101.39 -6.39
CA PRO A 388 -35.92 102.46 -6.21
C PRO A 388 -35.55 102.75 -4.73
N ALA A 389 -36.51 102.61 -3.80
CA ALA A 389 -36.26 102.78 -2.38
C ALA A 389 -35.42 101.64 -1.77
N GLN A 390 -35.59 100.40 -2.25
CA GLN A 390 -34.76 99.26 -1.84
C GLN A 390 -33.35 99.37 -2.43
N VAL A 391 -33.21 99.79 -3.69
CA VAL A 391 -31.90 99.98 -4.34
C VAL A 391 -31.10 101.08 -3.66
N MET A 392 -31.74 102.17 -3.24
CA MET A 392 -31.08 103.31 -2.58
C MET A 392 -30.85 103.10 -1.07
N GLY A 393 -31.44 102.06 -0.46
CA GLY A 393 -31.38 101.72 0.98
C GLY A 393 -32.09 102.69 1.92
N ILE A 394 -32.42 103.88 1.45
CA ILE A 394 -33.21 104.90 2.15
C ILE A 394 -34.15 105.54 1.13
N ASP A 395 -35.39 105.81 1.53
CA ASP A 395 -36.33 106.54 0.70
C ASP A 395 -36.05 108.05 0.72
N TYR A 396 -35.67 108.57 -0.44
CA TYR A 396 -35.43 109.99 -0.65
C TYR A 396 -36.66 110.86 -0.29
N LYS A 397 -37.87 110.42 -0.66
CA LYS A 397 -39.08 111.24 -0.52
C LYS A 397 -39.58 111.32 0.92
N SER A 398 -39.56 110.21 1.65
CA SER A 398 -40.11 110.17 3.02
C SER A 398 -39.08 110.49 4.10
N THR A 399 -37.79 110.23 3.87
CA THR A 399 -36.78 110.32 4.93
C THR A 399 -35.77 111.44 4.67
N VAL A 400 -35.10 111.44 3.52
CA VAL A 400 -34.01 112.40 3.24
C VAL A 400 -34.52 113.82 3.01
N LYS A 401 -35.52 113.99 2.15
CA LYS A 401 -36.06 115.32 1.81
C LYS A 401 -36.67 116.06 3.03
N PRO A 402 -37.56 115.43 3.84
CA PRO A 402 -38.13 116.11 5.01
C PRO A 402 -37.08 116.43 6.07
N GLY A 403 -36.07 115.55 6.24
CA GLY A 403 -34.97 115.80 7.18
C GLY A 403 -34.07 116.97 6.78
N LEU A 404 -33.79 117.14 5.48
CA LEU A 404 -33.08 118.31 4.97
C LEU A 404 -33.90 119.60 5.12
N GLU A 405 -35.21 119.56 4.87
CA GLU A 405 -36.12 120.69 5.06
C GLU A 405 -36.16 121.12 6.55
N SER A 406 -36.28 120.16 7.47
CA SER A 406 -36.21 120.42 8.92
C SER A 406 -34.87 121.04 9.34
N PHE A 407 -33.74 120.54 8.83
CA PHE A 407 -32.42 121.10 9.15
C PHE A 407 -32.24 122.52 8.59
N ALA A 408 -32.76 122.79 7.39
CA ALA A 408 -32.75 124.13 6.81
C ALA A 408 -33.60 125.11 7.63
N ASP A 409 -34.76 124.67 8.14
CA ASP A 409 -35.62 125.48 8.99
C ASP A 409 -35.00 125.71 10.38
N ASP A 410 -34.31 124.73 10.97
CA ASP A 410 -33.56 124.89 12.22
C ASP A 410 -32.40 125.90 12.05
N ILE A 411 -31.67 125.86 10.92
CA ILE A 411 -30.64 126.85 10.62
C ILE A 411 -31.25 128.24 10.49
N LYS A 412 -32.38 128.40 9.77
CA LYS A 412 -33.07 129.69 9.65
C LYS A 412 -33.57 130.20 10.99
N LYS A 413 -34.09 129.32 11.85
CA LYS A 413 -34.57 129.70 13.18
C LYS A 413 -33.41 130.15 14.08
N ASN A 414 -32.28 129.43 14.05
CA ASN A 414 -31.08 129.82 14.78
C ASN A 414 -30.46 131.11 14.24
N SER A 415 -30.46 131.32 12.91
CA SER A 415 -29.95 132.56 12.32
C SER A 415 -30.85 133.77 12.60
N MET A 416 -32.17 133.58 12.58
CA MET A 416 -33.16 134.58 13.02
C MET A 416 -32.97 134.94 14.50
N ALA A 417 -32.81 133.95 15.38
CA ALA A 417 -32.55 134.20 16.79
C ALA A 417 -31.24 134.99 17.01
N LYS A 418 -30.18 134.65 16.25
CA LYS A 418 -28.93 135.42 16.25
C LYS A 418 -29.08 136.83 15.68
N LEU A 419 -29.95 137.02 14.69
CA LEU A 419 -30.26 138.33 14.12
C LEU A 419 -31.06 139.20 15.10
N GLU A 420 -32.02 138.64 15.83
CA GLU A 420 -32.77 139.33 16.90
C GLU A 420 -31.85 139.73 18.05
N GLU A 421 -30.89 138.89 18.41
CA GLU A 421 -29.81 139.21 19.37
C GLU A 421 -28.96 140.39 18.85
N LEU A 422 -28.63 140.40 17.55
CA LEU A 422 -27.90 141.50 16.89
C LEU A 422 -28.69 142.81 16.86
N ILE A 423 -30.00 142.75 16.56
CA ILE A 423 -30.88 143.92 16.57
C ILE A 423 -31.00 144.49 17.99
N SER A 424 -31.08 143.64 19.00
CA SER A 424 -31.12 144.06 20.41
C SER A 424 -29.84 144.80 20.81
N LEU A 425 -28.68 144.28 20.42
CA LEU A 425 -27.38 144.95 20.63
C LEU A 425 -27.27 146.26 19.85
N GLN A 426 -27.85 146.35 18.66
CA GLN A 426 -27.88 147.56 17.86
C GLN A 426 -28.81 148.63 18.46
N GLN A 427 -29.94 148.22 19.05
CA GLN A 427 -30.84 149.09 19.80
C GLN A 427 -30.12 149.71 21.00
N GLU A 428 -29.41 148.91 21.80
CA GLU A 428 -28.59 149.41 22.93
C GLU A 428 -27.52 150.40 22.46
N SER A 429 -26.85 150.12 21.34
CA SER A 429 -25.86 151.02 20.73
C SER A 429 -26.47 152.37 20.30
N SER A 430 -27.68 152.34 19.73
CA SER A 430 -28.39 153.55 19.31
C SER A 430 -28.82 154.43 20.50
N GLU A 431 -29.20 153.81 21.62
CA GLU A 431 -29.60 154.50 22.85
C GLU A 431 -28.39 155.17 23.54
N LEU A 432 -27.23 154.49 23.52
CA LEU A 432 -25.93 155.07 23.90
C LEU A 432 -25.55 156.26 23.00
N THR A 433 -25.79 156.15 21.70
CA THR A 433 -25.51 157.23 20.74
C THR A 433 -26.41 158.44 20.97
N ALA A 434 -27.71 158.24 21.26
CA ALA A 434 -28.62 159.32 21.62
C ALA A 434 -28.21 160.04 22.92
N LYS A 435 -27.70 159.31 23.93
CA LYS A 435 -27.11 159.90 25.14
C LYS A 435 -25.87 160.76 24.84
N ILE A 436 -25.06 160.38 23.85
CA ILE A 436 -23.91 161.17 23.40
C ILE A 436 -24.37 162.44 22.68
N GLU A 437 -25.37 162.36 21.80
CA GLU A 437 -25.89 163.52 21.07
C GLU A 437 -26.58 164.53 21.99
N GLY A 438 -27.30 164.05 23.03
CA GLY A 438 -27.85 164.90 24.08
C GLY A 438 -26.78 165.66 24.87
N LYS A 439 -25.61 165.05 25.11
CA LYS A 439 -24.46 165.73 25.72
C LYS A 439 -23.82 166.75 24.76
N LYS A 440 -23.72 166.44 23.47
CA LYS A 440 -23.25 167.38 22.42
C LYS A 440 -24.12 168.63 22.30
N ASN A 441 -25.45 168.48 22.29
CA ASN A 441 -26.35 169.62 22.22
C ASN A 441 -26.26 170.52 23.47
N ARG A 442 -25.97 169.93 24.63
CA ARG A 442 -25.70 170.70 25.86
C ARG A 442 -24.37 171.46 25.80
N ILE A 443 -23.37 170.93 25.09
CA ILE A 443 -22.10 171.63 24.81
C ILE A 443 -22.33 172.77 23.80
N ALA A 444 -23.12 172.55 22.74
CA ALA A 444 -23.46 173.56 21.75
C ALA A 444 -24.26 174.74 22.37
N ALA A 445 -25.18 174.46 23.28
CA ALA A 445 -25.90 175.51 24.04
C ALA A 445 -24.98 176.32 24.96
N LEU A 446 -23.93 175.70 25.52
CA LEU A 446 -22.91 176.41 26.31
C LEU A 446 -21.98 177.25 25.42
N GLN A 447 -21.70 176.82 24.18
CA GLN A 447 -20.95 177.62 23.19
C GLN A 447 -21.75 178.84 22.68
N SER A 448 -23.05 178.71 22.45
CA SER A 448 -23.91 179.85 22.08
C SER A 448 -23.96 180.95 23.16
N ASN A 449 -23.93 180.57 24.44
CA ASN A 449 -23.85 181.53 25.56
C ASN A 449 -22.49 182.25 25.66
N ILE A 450 -21.42 181.63 25.16
CA ILE A 450 -20.07 182.24 25.14
C ILE A 450 -19.97 183.27 24.00
N ASP A 451 -20.64 183.03 22.87
CA ASP A 451 -20.62 183.94 21.72
C ASP A 451 -21.55 185.16 21.92
N GLU A 452 -22.68 185.03 22.63
CA GLU A 452 -23.50 186.18 23.05
C GLU A 452 -22.78 187.08 24.08
N GLY A 453 -21.91 186.52 24.92
CA GLY A 453 -21.06 187.29 25.85
C GLY A 453 -19.95 188.10 25.16
N ARG A 454 -19.51 187.69 23.96
CA ARG A 454 -18.51 188.44 23.17
C ARG A 454 -19.10 189.65 22.45
N ILE A 455 -20.40 189.63 22.11
CA ILE A 455 -21.09 190.74 21.45
C ILE A 455 -21.32 191.94 22.41
N CYS A 456 -21.30 191.72 23.72
CA CYS A 456 -21.44 192.79 24.72
C CYS A 456 -20.13 193.49 25.13
N ASN A 457 -18.95 193.04 24.67
CA ASN A 457 -17.65 193.56 25.14
C ASN A 457 -16.86 194.40 24.11
N VAL A 458 -17.40 194.69 22.93
CA VAL A 458 -16.76 195.62 21.95
C VAL A 458 -17.56 196.93 21.78
N ILE A 459 -18.72 197.07 22.45
CA ILE A 459 -19.51 198.32 22.49
C ILE A 459 -18.92 199.34 23.51
N LEU A 460 -17.71 199.12 24.05
CA LEU A 460 -17.07 199.99 25.05
C LEU A 460 -15.62 200.45 24.72
N GLU A 461 -15.20 200.41 23.45
CA GLU A 461 -13.97 201.10 22.99
C GLU A 461 -14.25 202.13 21.88
N GLU A 462 -15.35 202.88 21.99
CA GLU A 462 -15.34 204.30 21.59
C GLU A 462 -14.78 205.12 22.75
N LYS A 463 -13.50 205.52 22.66
CA LYS A 463 -12.85 206.74 23.23
C LYS A 463 -11.38 206.49 23.64
N GLN A 464 -10.46 206.45 22.67
CA GLN A 464 -9.17 207.17 22.72
C GLN A 464 -8.46 207.08 21.35
N LEU A 465 -8.35 208.26 20.71
CA LEU A 465 -7.57 208.67 19.53
C LEU A 465 -7.90 208.14 18.12
N ASP A 466 -8.22 209.13 17.28
CA ASP A 466 -8.00 209.31 15.82
C ASP A 466 -8.49 208.26 14.82
#